data_AF-A0A9Q0H0R0-F1
#
_entry.id   AF-A0A9Q0H0R0-F1
#
_cell.length_a   1.000
_cell.length_b   1.000
_cell.length_c   1.000
_cell.angle_alpha   90.00
_cell.angle_beta   90.00
_cell.angle_gamma   90.00
#
_symmetry.space_group_name_H-M   'P 1'
#
loop_
_entity.id
_entity.type
_entity.pdbx_description
1 polymer ?
#
loop_
_entity_poly.entity_id
_entity_poly.type
_entity_poly.pdbx_seq_one_letter_code
_entity_poly.pdbx_strand_id
1 'polypeptide(L)'
;MKNGETIKSKIVYSIAARENAFFWWDPWHPMGLLRDNANAAGLRISASKRLLTVSSYIVNDSWIACPNPKIQVMKEIWDGLQQINRPSGIREDMVLWRRNQILTPSFIANQVWNTVRVCKPKVEWSQSVWYSCNIPRHAFMVWRGSLNALTTADQLAIKRIMKNYCLPHVLLMLVS
;
A
#
# COMPACT_ATOMS: atom_id res chain seq x y z
N MET A 1 18.60 5.85 4.40
CA MET A 1 17.37 6.62 4.66
C MET A 1 16.25 5.64 4.94
N LYS A 2 15.94 5.46 6.22
CA LYS A 2 14.77 4.70 6.69
C LYS A 2 13.55 5.60 6.52
N ASN A 3 12.46 5.02 6.05
CA ASN A 3 11.05 5.40 6.25
C ASN A 3 10.26 4.93 5.04
N GLY A 4 10.19 3.60 4.88
CA GLY A 4 9.10 3.01 4.12
C GLY A 4 7.82 3.17 4.93
N GLU A 5 7.25 4.36 4.93
CA GLU A 5 5.86 4.53 5.35
C GLU A 5 5.02 3.66 4.41
N THR A 6 4.64 2.49 4.90
CA THR A 6 3.81 1.55 4.18
C THR A 6 2.47 2.22 3.88
N ILE A 7 1.94 2.02 2.66
CA ILE A 7 0.65 2.56 2.19
C ILE A 7 -0.46 2.39 3.26
N LYS A 8 -0.41 1.30 4.02
CA LYS A 8 -1.28 1.00 5.16
C LYS A 8 -1.40 2.15 6.18
N SER A 9 -0.34 2.91 6.48
CA SER A 9 -0.38 3.99 7.48
C SER A 9 -1.09 5.26 7.01
N LYS A 10 -1.35 5.37 5.70
CA LYS A 10 -1.96 6.54 5.06
C LYS A 10 -3.46 6.40 4.84
N ILE A 11 -4.04 5.22 5.04
CA ILE A 11 -5.48 5.01 4.96
C ILE A 11 -6.07 5.13 6.37
N VAL A 12 -7.09 5.96 6.53
CA VAL A 12 -7.79 6.17 7.80
C VAL A 12 -9.29 5.98 7.56
N TYR A 13 -9.90 5.01 8.21
CA TYR A 13 -11.33 4.77 8.05
C TYR A 13 -12.09 5.65 9.04
N SER A 14 -12.96 6.53 8.56
CA SER A 14 -14.00 7.15 9.39
C SER A 14 -15.27 6.34 9.24
N ILE A 15 -15.40 5.30 10.07
CA ILE A 15 -16.65 4.54 10.12
C ILE A 15 -17.68 5.37 10.85
N ALA A 16 -18.88 5.47 10.29
CA ALA A 16 -19.97 6.18 10.93
C ALA A 16 -21.22 5.29 11.11
N ALA A 17 -21.60 4.50 10.11
CA ALA A 17 -22.72 3.54 10.16
C ALA A 17 -22.30 2.13 10.62
N ARG A 18 -21.02 1.76 10.45
CA ARG A 18 -20.44 0.46 10.87
C ARG A 18 -21.09 -0.76 10.22
N GLU A 19 -21.90 -0.57 9.18
CA GLU A 19 -22.64 -1.64 8.51
C GLU A 19 -21.82 -2.33 7.42
N ASN A 20 -20.89 -1.61 6.77
CA ASN A 20 -20.13 -2.14 5.65
C ASN A 20 -18.69 -2.55 6.01
N ALA A 21 -18.21 -2.12 7.19
CA ALA A 21 -16.86 -2.45 7.64
C ALA A 21 -16.83 -3.85 8.31
N PHE A 22 -15.93 -4.71 7.85
CA PHE A 22 -15.63 -5.99 8.47
C PHE A 22 -14.80 -5.81 9.74
N PHE A 23 -15.26 -6.41 10.85
CA PHE A 23 -14.65 -6.23 12.17
C PHE A 23 -13.15 -6.57 12.17
N TRP A 24 -12.75 -7.68 11.54
CA TRP A 24 -11.37 -8.16 11.57
C TRP A 24 -10.49 -7.68 10.41
N TRP A 25 -11.10 -7.31 9.30
CA TRP A 25 -10.41 -7.14 8.01
C TRP A 25 -10.21 -5.70 7.61
N ASP A 26 -11.03 -4.78 8.12
CA ASP A 26 -10.89 -3.37 7.83
C ASP A 26 -10.11 -2.65 8.94
N PRO A 27 -9.23 -1.67 8.61
CA PRO A 27 -8.39 -0.99 9.59
C PRO A 27 -9.13 0.19 10.19
N TRP A 28 -10.12 -0.14 10.99
CA TRP A 28 -11.07 0.81 11.54
C TRP A 28 -10.92 1.02 13.05
N HIS A 29 -10.21 0.11 13.70
CA HIS A 29 -9.82 0.20 15.10
C HIS A 29 -8.55 1.05 15.26
N PRO A 30 -8.34 1.77 16.39
CA PRO A 30 -7.10 2.52 16.64
C PRO A 30 -5.82 1.68 16.60
N MET A 31 -5.92 0.38 16.90
CA MET A 31 -4.79 -0.55 16.76
C MET A 31 -4.46 -0.91 15.30
N GLY A 32 -5.27 -0.47 14.33
CA GLY A 32 -5.13 -0.83 12.92
C GLY A 32 -5.90 -2.11 12.57
N LEU A 33 -5.32 -2.95 11.71
CA LEU A 33 -5.91 -4.22 11.30
C LEU A 33 -5.93 -5.20 12.48
N LEU A 34 -7.12 -5.48 13.00
CA LEU A 34 -7.27 -6.41 14.13
C LEU A 34 -6.76 -7.81 13.81
N ARG A 35 -6.85 -8.27 12.55
CA ARG A 35 -6.27 -9.54 12.12
C ARG A 35 -4.75 -9.60 12.24
N ASP A 36 -4.05 -8.50 11.94
CA ASP A 36 -2.58 -8.46 11.99
C ASP A 36 -2.08 -8.46 13.44
N ASN A 37 -2.87 -7.90 14.37
CA ASN A 37 -2.54 -7.83 15.80
C ASN A 37 -3.09 -9.00 16.62
N ALA A 38 -4.13 -9.67 16.13
CA ALA A 38 -4.65 -10.86 16.76
C ALA A 38 -3.67 -12.01 16.58
N ASN A 39 -3.17 -12.56 17.69
CA ASN A 39 -2.46 -13.82 17.66
C ASN A 39 -3.35 -14.94 17.07
N ALA A 40 -2.75 -16.06 16.65
CA ALA A 40 -3.49 -17.19 16.06
C ALA A 40 -4.64 -17.69 16.97
N ALA A 41 -4.54 -17.49 18.29
CA ALA A 41 -5.59 -17.77 19.26
C ALA A 41 -6.81 -16.83 19.14
N GLY A 42 -6.61 -15.52 18.99
CA GLY A 42 -7.68 -14.54 18.78
C GLY A 42 -8.46 -14.79 17.47
N LEU A 43 -7.77 -15.17 16.40
CA LEU A 43 -8.41 -15.53 15.12
C LEU A 43 -9.13 -16.88 15.16
N ARG A 44 -8.67 -17.84 15.97
CA ARG A 44 -9.33 -19.15 16.13
C ARG A 44 -10.69 -19.03 16.80
N ILE A 45 -10.83 -18.15 17.79
CA ILE A 45 -12.10 -17.92 18.50
C ILE A 45 -13.13 -17.19 17.64
N SER A 46 -12.65 -16.44 16.65
CA SER A 46 -13.48 -15.74 15.68
C SER A 46 -13.80 -16.56 14.42
N ALA A 47 -13.45 -17.85 14.31
CA ALA A 47 -13.55 -18.60 13.05
C ALA A 47 -14.93 -18.50 12.37
N SER A 48 -16.02 -18.58 13.13
CA SER A 48 -17.40 -18.43 12.61
C SER A 48 -17.84 -16.98 12.40
N LYS A 49 -17.09 -16.01 12.94
CA LYS A 49 -17.43 -14.58 12.98
C LYS A 49 -16.45 -13.67 12.24
N ARG A 50 -15.49 -14.23 11.47
CA ARG A 50 -14.43 -13.44 10.81
C ARG A 50 -14.95 -12.45 9.77
N LEU A 51 -16.05 -12.78 9.12
CA LEU A 51 -16.68 -11.97 8.07
C LEU A 51 -17.86 -11.15 8.61
N LEU A 52 -17.98 -11.05 9.94
CA LEU A 52 -18.99 -10.21 10.53
C LEU A 52 -18.59 -8.74 10.44
N THR A 53 -19.59 -7.91 10.16
CA THR A 53 -19.47 -6.47 10.14
C THR A 53 -19.41 -5.91 11.55
N VAL A 54 -18.92 -4.69 11.69
CA VAL A 54 -18.82 -4.01 12.99
C VAL A 54 -20.20 -3.84 13.64
N SER A 55 -21.25 -3.57 12.86
CA SER A 55 -22.64 -3.45 13.35
C SER A 55 -23.14 -4.71 14.05
N SER A 56 -22.72 -5.89 13.61
CA SER A 56 -23.12 -7.15 14.25
C SER A 56 -22.58 -7.33 15.67
N TYR A 57 -21.55 -6.56 16.05
CA TYR A 57 -20.96 -6.54 17.38
C TYR A 57 -21.56 -5.45 18.27
N ILE A 58 -22.65 -4.82 17.83
CA ILE A 58 -23.32 -3.72 18.51
C ILE A 58 -24.79 -4.08 18.70
N VAL A 59 -25.26 -4.01 19.95
CA VAL A 59 -26.65 -4.29 20.34
C VAL A 59 -27.12 -3.18 21.28
N ASN A 60 -28.30 -2.60 21.03
CA ASN A 60 -28.88 -1.52 21.85
C ASN A 60 -27.90 -0.38 22.13
N ASP A 61 -27.29 0.11 21.07
CA ASP A 61 -26.26 1.13 21.14
C ASP A 61 -25.02 0.83 22.02
N SER A 62 -24.79 -0.44 22.33
CA SER A 62 -23.67 -0.89 23.16
C SER A 62 -22.89 -2.00 22.47
N TRP A 63 -21.57 -2.05 22.72
CA TRP A 63 -20.76 -3.18 22.27
C TRP A 63 -21.17 -4.45 23.01
N ILE A 64 -21.21 -5.58 22.29
CA ILE A 64 -21.39 -6.89 22.93
C ILE A 64 -20.21 -7.14 23.88
N ALA A 65 -20.46 -7.83 24.99
CA ALA A 65 -19.42 -8.25 25.92
C ALA A 65 -18.28 -9.00 25.21
N CYS A 66 -17.04 -8.82 25.70
CA CYS A 66 -15.86 -9.49 25.16
C CYS A 66 -16.07 -11.02 25.13
N PRO A 67 -16.00 -11.68 23.96
CA PRO A 67 -16.29 -13.11 23.84
C PRO A 67 -15.36 -14.00 24.67
N ASN A 68 -14.11 -13.57 24.91
CA ASN A 68 -13.17 -14.31 25.73
C ASN A 68 -12.18 -13.38 26.46
N PRO A 69 -12.54 -12.88 27.65
CA PRO A 69 -11.70 -11.96 28.41
C PRO A 69 -10.45 -12.63 28.99
N LYS A 70 -10.30 -13.96 28.92
CA LYS A 70 -9.06 -14.64 29.36
C LYS A 70 -7.90 -14.40 28.40
N ILE A 71 -8.20 -13.99 27.17
CA ILE A 71 -7.17 -13.68 26.17
C ILE A 71 -6.87 -12.19 26.24
N GLN A 72 -5.62 -11.88 26.57
CA GLN A 72 -5.14 -10.52 26.75
C GLN A 72 -5.41 -9.64 25.52
N VAL A 73 -5.13 -10.15 24.32
CA VAL A 73 -5.37 -9.41 23.07
C VAL A 73 -6.87 -9.11 22.85
N MET A 74 -7.76 -10.01 23.25
CA MET A 74 -9.22 -9.78 23.12
C MET A 74 -9.69 -8.71 24.10
N LYS A 75 -9.11 -8.64 25.30
CA LYS A 75 -9.36 -7.54 26.25
C LYS A 75 -8.88 -6.21 25.67
N GLU A 76 -7.64 -6.15 25.20
CA GLU A 76 -7.06 -4.92 24.64
C GLU A 76 -7.86 -4.37 23.46
N ILE A 77 -8.34 -5.26 22.57
CA ILE A 77 -9.25 -4.87 21.49
C ILE A 77 -10.52 -4.25 22.07
N TRP A 78 -11.19 -4.92 23.02
CA TRP A 78 -12.45 -4.45 23.58
C TRP A 78 -12.31 -3.19 24.45
N ASP A 79 -11.20 -3.02 25.17
CA ASP A 79 -10.90 -1.82 25.93
C ASP A 79 -10.69 -0.62 24.98
N GLY A 80 -10.05 -0.86 23.83
CA GLY A 80 -9.92 0.11 22.75
C GLY A 80 -11.25 0.55 22.15
N LEU A 81 -12.25 -0.33 22.09
CA LEU A 81 -13.59 -0.01 21.58
C LEU A 81 -14.29 1.08 22.40
N GLN A 82 -14.03 1.15 23.70
CA GLN A 82 -14.61 2.16 24.59
C GLN A 82 -14.08 3.57 24.31
N GLN A 83 -12.89 3.68 23.71
CA GLN A 83 -12.29 4.97 23.35
C GLN A 83 -12.84 5.52 22.03
N ILE A 84 -13.55 4.70 21.25
CA ILE A 84 -14.10 5.11 19.97
C ILE A 84 -15.46 5.77 20.23
N ASN A 85 -15.50 7.11 20.23
CA ASN A 85 -16.74 7.88 20.30
C ASN A 85 -17.75 7.32 19.29
N ARG A 86 -18.91 6.88 19.78
CA ARG A 86 -20.02 6.42 18.94
C ARG A 86 -20.50 7.62 18.12
N PRO A 87 -20.40 7.59 16.77
CA PRO A 87 -21.13 8.56 15.97
C PRO A 87 -22.62 8.25 16.18
N SER A 88 -23.24 9.03 17.06
CA SER A 88 -24.69 9.16 17.10
C SER A 88 -25.09 9.83 15.78
N GLY A 89 -25.66 9.06 14.86
CA GLY A 89 -26.24 9.60 13.65
C GLY A 89 -26.15 8.66 12.45
N ILE A 90 -27.19 8.75 11.62
CA ILE A 90 -27.30 8.22 10.26
C ILE A 90 -26.20 8.87 9.40
N ARG A 91 -24.95 8.43 9.57
CA ARG A 91 -23.82 8.89 8.78
C ARG A 91 -23.22 7.68 8.12
N GLU A 92 -22.97 7.77 6.82
CA GLU A 92 -22.42 6.65 6.04
C GLU A 92 -20.94 6.43 6.36
N ASP A 93 -20.50 5.17 6.23
CA ASP A 93 -19.10 4.79 6.37
C ASP A 93 -18.26 5.45 5.27
N MET A 94 -17.26 6.24 5.67
CA MET A 94 -16.36 6.93 4.74
C MET A 94 -14.91 6.46 4.93
N VAL A 95 -14.27 6.10 3.82
CA VAL A 95 -12.83 5.86 3.80
C VAL A 95 -12.13 7.20 3.60
N LEU A 96 -11.34 7.63 4.58
CA LEU A 96 -10.55 8.86 4.48
C LEU A 96 -9.10 8.51 4.11
N TRP A 97 -8.51 9.36 3.30
CA TRP A 97 -7.08 9.32 3.01
C TRP A 97 -6.36 10.35 3.86
N ARG A 98 -5.27 9.94 4.53
CA ARG A 98 -4.40 10.83 5.31
C ARG A 98 -3.28 11.37 4.41
N ARG A 99 -3.31 12.67 4.17
CA ARG A 99 -2.30 13.43 3.41
C ARG A 99 -1.71 14.51 4.28
N ASN A 100 -0.41 14.47 4.56
CA ASN A 100 0.28 15.50 5.36
C ASN A 100 -0.49 15.88 6.64
N GLN A 101 -1.00 14.87 7.37
CA GLN A 101 -1.83 15.00 8.57
C GLN A 101 -3.29 15.49 8.35
N ILE A 102 -3.68 15.82 7.12
CA ILE A 102 -5.05 16.19 6.75
C ILE A 102 -5.82 14.94 6.29
N LEU A 103 -7.06 14.77 6.75
CA LEU A 103 -7.96 13.70 6.31
C LEU A 103 -8.86 14.20 5.18
N THR A 104 -8.89 13.47 4.06
CA THR A 104 -9.69 13.83 2.88
C THR A 104 -10.59 12.66 2.46
N PRO A 105 -11.89 12.88 2.19
CA PRO A 105 -12.81 11.83 1.74
C PRO A 105 -12.62 11.46 0.26
N SER A 106 -11.98 12.32 -0.53
CA SER A 106 -11.76 12.07 -1.96
C SER A 106 -10.49 11.25 -2.21
N PHE A 107 -10.65 10.05 -2.79
CA PHE A 107 -9.53 9.28 -3.33
C PHE A 107 -9.21 9.74 -4.76
N ILE A 108 -8.09 10.45 -4.94
CA ILE A 108 -7.60 10.83 -6.26
C ILE A 108 -6.33 10.01 -6.55
N ALA A 109 -6.42 9.06 -7.48
CA ALA A 109 -5.35 8.10 -7.79
C ALA A 109 -3.99 8.76 -8.03
N ASN A 110 -3.95 9.86 -8.80
CA ASN A 110 -2.72 10.62 -9.06
C ASN A 110 -2.11 11.20 -7.76
N GLN A 111 -2.93 11.73 -6.86
CA GLN A 111 -2.45 12.28 -5.59
C GLN A 111 -1.91 11.20 -4.66
N VAL A 112 -2.60 10.06 -4.60
CA VAL A 112 -2.15 8.88 -3.83
C VAL A 112 -0.83 8.37 -4.38
N TRP A 113 -0.72 8.23 -5.71
CA TRP A 113 0.50 7.80 -6.38
C TRP A 113 1.69 8.69 -6.03
N ASN A 114 1.51 10.01 -6.05
CA ASN A 114 2.56 10.97 -5.70
C ASN A 114 2.92 10.95 -4.22
N THR A 115 1.99 10.55 -3.34
CA THR A 115 2.23 10.44 -1.89
C THR A 115 2.95 9.15 -1.51
N VAL A 116 2.77 8.08 -2.29
CA VAL A 116 3.36 6.75 -2.06
C VAL A 116 4.73 6.61 -2.72
N ARG A 117 4.91 7.19 -3.91
CA ARG A 117 6.15 7.04 -4.66
C ARG A 117 7.27 7.84 -4.00
N VAL A 118 8.47 7.26 -4.01
CA VAL A 118 9.69 8.04 -3.82
C VAL A 118 9.97 8.74 -5.13
N CYS A 119 9.79 10.07 -5.17
CA CYS A 119 10.18 10.86 -6.33
C CYS A 119 11.71 10.79 -6.50
N LYS A 120 12.15 10.07 -7.52
CA LYS A 120 13.54 10.13 -8.00
C LYS A 120 13.70 11.34 -8.93
N PRO A 121 14.90 11.92 -9.01
CA PRO A 121 15.19 12.97 -9.98
C PRO A 121 14.88 12.47 -11.40
N LYS A 122 14.44 13.40 -12.25
CA LYS A 122 14.22 13.10 -13.67
C LYS A 122 15.57 12.72 -14.28
N VAL A 123 15.59 11.60 -14.99
CA VAL A 123 16.78 11.07 -15.68
C VAL A 123 16.67 11.37 -17.16
N GLU A 124 17.78 11.73 -17.79
CA GLU A 124 17.80 12.18 -19.19
C GLU A 124 17.21 11.12 -20.16
N TRP A 125 17.53 9.84 -19.93
CA TRP A 125 17.01 8.74 -20.74
C TRP A 125 15.49 8.55 -20.65
N SER A 126 14.81 9.12 -19.65
CA SER A 126 13.36 8.93 -19.47
C SER A 126 12.54 9.47 -20.64
N GLN A 127 12.98 10.58 -21.26
CA GLN A 127 12.28 11.17 -22.40
C GLN A 127 12.40 10.30 -23.64
N SER A 128 13.60 9.76 -23.89
CA SER A 128 13.85 8.87 -25.03
C SER A 128 13.08 7.54 -24.92
N VAL A 129 12.84 7.05 -23.70
CA VAL A 129 12.09 5.83 -23.45
C VAL A 129 10.58 6.05 -23.55
N TRP A 130 10.05 7.12 -22.93
CA TRP A 130 8.60 7.30 -22.72
C TRP A 130 7.95 8.38 -23.61
N TYR A 131 8.53 8.69 -24.77
CA TYR A 131 7.92 9.58 -25.77
C TYR A 131 6.64 8.99 -26.37
N SER A 132 5.71 9.85 -26.82
CA SER A 132 4.36 9.48 -27.27
C SER A 132 4.31 8.54 -28.48
N CYS A 133 5.31 8.56 -29.36
CA CYS A 133 5.38 7.64 -30.50
C CYS A 133 6.41 6.52 -30.30
N ASN A 134 6.68 6.14 -29.05
CA ASN A 134 7.58 5.02 -28.80
C ASN A 134 6.99 3.70 -29.30
N ILE A 135 7.87 2.77 -29.68
CA ILE A 135 7.50 1.38 -29.90
C ILE A 135 7.82 0.65 -28.59
N PRO A 136 6.85 0.01 -27.91
CA PRO A 136 7.05 -0.57 -26.58
C PRO A 136 8.26 -1.52 -26.49
N ARG A 137 8.52 -2.29 -27.55
CA ARG A 137 9.69 -3.18 -27.64
C ARG A 137 11.01 -2.43 -27.55
N HIS A 138 11.14 -1.33 -28.32
CA HIS A 138 12.34 -0.52 -28.35
C HIS A 138 12.50 0.29 -27.06
N ALA A 139 11.42 0.87 -26.54
CA ALA A 139 11.40 1.56 -25.26
C ALA A 139 11.88 0.63 -24.13
N PHE A 140 11.41 -0.61 -24.09
CA PHE A 140 11.84 -1.60 -23.10
C PHE A 140 13.34 -1.92 -23.22
N MET A 141 13.85 -2.12 -24.44
CA MET A 141 15.28 -2.39 -24.65
C MET A 141 16.16 -1.21 -24.22
N VAL A 142 15.79 0.02 -24.60
CA VAL A 142 16.51 1.25 -24.21
C VAL A 142 16.46 1.45 -22.70
N TRP A 143 15.29 1.28 -22.08
CA TRP A 143 15.14 1.37 -20.62
C TRP A 143 16.05 0.38 -19.88
N ARG A 144 16.07 -0.89 -20.33
CA ARG A 144 16.94 -1.92 -19.76
C ARG A 144 18.43 -1.60 -19.98
N GLY A 145 18.78 -1.08 -21.16
CA GLY A 145 20.13 -0.64 -21.47
C GLY A 145 20.59 0.53 -20.60
N SER A 146 19.76 1.55 -20.41
CA SER A 146 20.06 2.70 -19.55
C SER A 146 20.16 2.34 -18.07
N LEU A 147 19.59 1.21 -17.66
CA LEU A 147 19.73 0.65 -16.32
C LEU A 147 20.94 -0.30 -16.18
N ASN A 148 21.74 -0.50 -17.25
CA ASN A 148 22.79 -1.52 -17.31
C ASN A 148 22.28 -2.90 -16.84
N ALA A 149 21.06 -3.25 -17.28
CA ALA A 149 20.36 -4.47 -16.89
C ALA A 149 20.15 -5.39 -18.10
N LEU A 150 21.06 -5.35 -19.06
CA LEU A 150 21.08 -6.22 -20.23
C LEU A 150 21.90 -7.44 -19.89
N THR A 151 21.21 -8.52 -19.50
CA THR A 151 21.81 -9.79 -19.07
C THR A 151 22.87 -10.31 -20.04
N THR A 152 22.67 -10.17 -21.35
CA THR A 152 23.63 -10.60 -22.36
C THR A 152 24.89 -9.74 -22.36
N ALA A 153 24.77 -8.41 -22.23
CA ALA A 153 25.92 -7.50 -22.20
C ALA A 153 26.71 -7.66 -20.89
N ASP A 154 26.00 -7.75 -19.76
CA ASP A 154 26.60 -7.95 -18.44
C ASP A 154 27.34 -9.29 -18.37
N GLN A 155 26.76 -10.37 -18.90
CA GLN A 155 27.44 -11.67 -18.95
C GLN A 155 28.61 -11.71 -19.92
N LEU A 156 28.57 -11.01 -21.06
CA LEU A 156 29.70 -10.91 -21.98
C LEU A 156 30.87 -10.10 -21.39
N ALA A 157 30.56 -9.05 -20.63
CA ALA A 157 31.54 -8.27 -19.89
C ALA A 157 32.19 -9.09 -18.77
N ILE A 158 31.40 -9.82 -17.97
CA ILE A 158 31.89 -10.75 -16.94
C ILE A 158 32.80 -11.82 -17.56
N LYS A 159 32.44 -12.33 -18.74
CA LYS A 159 33.23 -13.36 -19.44
C LYS A 159 34.45 -12.83 -20.20
N ARG A 160 34.78 -11.52 -20.13
CA ARG A 160 35.94 -10.88 -20.82
C ARG A 160 36.00 -11.08 -22.34
N ILE A 161 34.88 -11.42 -22.98
CA ILE A 161 34.83 -11.72 -24.42
C ILE A 161 34.92 -10.42 -25.27
N MET A 162 34.57 -9.26 -24.71
CA MET A 162 34.52 -7.99 -25.46
C MET A 162 35.85 -7.20 -25.52
N LYS A 163 37.00 -7.78 -25.16
CA LYS A 163 38.28 -7.06 -25.29
C LYS A 163 38.73 -6.80 -26.74
N ASN A 164 38.16 -7.50 -27.74
CA ASN A 164 38.67 -7.46 -29.13
C ASN A 164 37.61 -7.20 -30.21
N TYR A 165 36.40 -6.76 -29.88
CA TYR A 165 35.45 -6.34 -30.91
C TYR A 165 35.54 -4.83 -31.10
N CYS A 166 36.31 -4.44 -32.12
CA CYS A 166 36.24 -3.13 -32.76
C CYS A 166 34.78 -2.69 -32.83
N LEU A 167 34.46 -1.55 -32.22
CA LEU A 167 33.20 -0.85 -32.37
C LEU A 167 32.92 -0.66 -33.87
N PRO A 168 31.90 -1.29 -34.47
CA PRO A 168 31.44 -0.84 -35.78
C PRO A 168 30.79 0.52 -35.57
N HIS A 169 31.47 1.56 -36.07
CA HIS A 169 31.13 2.94 -36.45
C HIS A 169 29.75 3.60 -36.10
N VAL A 170 28.73 2.90 -35.64
CA VAL A 170 27.35 3.40 -35.47
C VAL A 170 27.17 4.28 -34.21
N LEU A 171 28.13 4.30 -33.28
CA LEU A 171 28.04 5.10 -32.04
C LEU A 171 28.58 6.54 -32.16
N LEU A 172 29.07 6.98 -33.33
CA LEU A 172 29.56 8.36 -33.54
C LEU A 172 28.48 9.37 -33.98
N MET A 173 27.24 8.96 -34.22
CA MET A 173 26.19 9.88 -34.72
C MET A 173 25.27 10.50 -33.64
N LEU A 174 25.64 10.48 -32.36
CA LEU A 174 24.84 11.12 -31.30
C LEU A 174 25.59 12.21 -30.51
N VAL A 175 26.67 12.75 -31.06
CA VAL A 175 27.20 14.07 -30.65
C VAL A 175 27.63 14.85 -31.89
N SER A 176 26.67 15.54 -32.50
CA SER A 176 26.87 16.74 -33.32
C SER A 176 25.57 17.51 -33.33
#